data_AF-A0A822C7D9-F1
#
_entry.id   AF-A0A822C7D9-F1
#
_cell.length_a   1.000
_cell.length_b   1.000
_cell.length_c   1.000
_cell.angle_alpha   90.00
_cell.angle_beta   90.00
_cell.angle_gamma   90.00
#
_symmetry.space_group_name_H-M   'P 1'
#
loop_
_entity.id
_entity.type
_entity.pdbx_description
1 polymer ?
#
loop_
_entity_poly.entity_id
_entity_poly.type
_entity_poly.pdbx_seq_one_letter_code
_entity_poly.pdbx_strand_id
1 'polypeptide(L)'
;CRITIQYVAELDLIDGNSIRFVIPTTIAPRYNPSIGHLQSPDNTKAEYVQKTPYSMWFQAHVLRGEQHKIMQVANLSHPVNVSMSLESIDVSSQAIALDRDIILDIDLPDNRSTTFVSMEQYNDSSKYAILLAFTPRFSDFLKISEGKEDVNTEYIFIVDCSGSMAENNKIGLAREAMLLFIRSLPVGSHFNIIRFGSNFDILFKDEVLTIVYNEQTAKQAEALTRSMYANFGGTELLEPLKHLKNNPPIKSRSRQIFLLTDGEVSNTDEVIELCRSMSSTTRIFSFGLGYSPSRSLVKGLARATNGHFVFVPPNSKVDTYVGSQFSRALQPSLINARLQWYGLSTNGLQAPKTIPPLYVNDRVLVYQLLESDNLNDQNVSVDLIVGEYKISSIKLSGSIASKRDVIRRLAAKALIQELQHETPDTSEK
;
A
#
# COMPACT_ATOMS: atom_id res chain seq x y z
N CYS A 1 -31.47 16.55 -12.10
CA CYS A 1 -30.12 16.69 -12.69
C CYS A 1 -29.46 15.31 -12.68
N ARG A 2 -28.87 14.86 -13.80
CA ARG A 2 -28.13 13.59 -13.86
C ARG A 2 -26.65 13.93 -14.03
N ILE A 3 -25.85 13.62 -13.02
CA ILE A 3 -24.40 13.74 -13.07
C ILE A 3 -23.84 12.34 -13.35
N THR A 4 -22.94 12.20 -14.31
CA THR A 4 -22.29 10.92 -14.63
C THR A 4 -20.78 11.09 -14.51
N ILE A 5 -20.16 10.26 -13.67
CA ILE A 5 -18.72 10.24 -13.42
C ILE A 5 -18.18 8.92 -13.95
N GLN A 6 -17.12 8.97 -14.74
CA GLN A 6 -16.43 7.79 -15.26
C GLN A 6 -14.95 7.88 -14.87
N TYR A 7 -14.43 6.81 -14.28
CA TYR A 7 -13.02 6.69 -13.93
C TYR A 7 -12.58 5.24 -14.07
N VAL A 8 -11.26 5.03 -14.09
CA VAL A 8 -10.62 3.72 -14.10
C VAL A 8 -9.71 3.65 -12.88
N ALA A 9 -9.78 2.53 -12.15
CA ALA A 9 -8.99 2.30 -10.96
C ALA A 9 -8.58 0.82 -10.87
N GLU A 10 -7.42 0.60 -10.27
CA GLU A 10 -7.00 -0.72 -9.80
C GLU A 10 -7.84 -1.12 -8.58
N LEU A 11 -8.16 -2.40 -8.45
CA LEU A 11 -8.84 -2.96 -7.28
C LEU A 11 -7.82 -3.66 -6.40
N ASP A 12 -7.90 -3.53 -5.08
CA ASP A 12 -6.93 -4.16 -4.17
C ASP A 12 -7.11 -5.69 -4.13
N LEU A 13 -6.00 -6.42 -4.01
CA LEU A 13 -6.02 -7.85 -3.69
C LEU A 13 -5.66 -8.03 -2.21
N ILE A 14 -6.61 -8.51 -1.43
CA ILE A 14 -6.49 -8.76 0.00
C ILE A 14 -6.11 -10.22 0.21
N ASP A 15 -5.03 -10.45 0.96
CA ASP A 15 -4.53 -11.76 1.41
C ASP A 15 -4.34 -12.79 0.28
N GLY A 16 -4.15 -12.30 -0.94
CA GLY A 16 -3.88 -13.12 -2.11
C GLY A 16 -5.10 -13.86 -2.65
N ASN A 17 -6.31 -13.66 -2.13
CA ASN A 17 -7.49 -14.39 -2.61
C ASN A 17 -8.79 -13.56 -2.66
N SER A 18 -8.86 -12.33 -2.13
CA SER A 18 -10.06 -11.51 -2.23
C SER A 18 -9.80 -10.20 -2.97
N ILE A 19 -10.52 -9.93 -4.05
CA ILE A 19 -10.46 -8.63 -4.74
C ILE A 19 -11.49 -7.71 -4.10
N ARG A 20 -11.05 -6.54 -3.62
CA ARG A 20 -11.91 -5.58 -2.93
C ARG A 20 -12.20 -4.35 -3.78
N PHE A 21 -13.48 -4.02 -3.91
CA PHE A 21 -13.98 -2.77 -4.45
C PHE A 21 -14.65 -1.95 -3.36
N VAL A 22 -14.33 -0.65 -3.29
CA VAL A 22 -14.88 0.26 -2.29
C VAL A 22 -15.46 1.49 -2.96
N ILE A 23 -16.73 1.80 -2.66
CA ILE A 23 -17.32 3.11 -2.95
C ILE A 23 -17.42 3.86 -1.62
N PRO A 24 -16.66 4.96 -1.45
CA PRO A 24 -16.83 5.82 -0.30
C PRO A 24 -18.19 6.52 -0.38
N THR A 25 -19.03 6.30 0.62
CA THR A 25 -20.36 6.93 0.75
C THR A 25 -20.39 7.90 1.92
N THR A 26 -19.38 7.85 2.78
CA THR A 26 -19.25 8.73 3.94
C THR A 26 -18.16 9.77 3.71
N ILE A 27 -18.50 11.04 3.98
CA ILE A 27 -17.52 12.12 4.05
C ILE A 27 -17.22 12.33 5.53
N ALA A 28 -16.06 11.84 5.99
CA ALA A 28 -15.54 12.28 7.27
C ALA A 28 -15.07 13.74 7.12
N PRO A 29 -15.39 14.63 8.08
CA PRO A 29 -14.88 15.99 8.04
C PRO A 29 -13.34 15.96 8.03
N ARG A 30 -12.73 16.82 7.21
CA ARG A 30 -11.28 16.94 7.10
C ARG A 30 -10.81 18.01 8.08
N TYR A 31 -9.74 17.75 8.81
CA TYR A 31 -9.11 18.78 9.63
C TYR A 31 -8.46 19.82 8.70
N ASN A 32 -8.80 21.10 8.85
CA ASN A 32 -8.14 22.19 8.15
C ASN A 32 -7.10 22.83 9.09
N PRO A 33 -5.80 22.54 8.92
CA PRO A 33 -4.75 23.00 9.84
C PRO A 33 -4.61 24.53 9.88
N SER A 34 -5.06 25.24 8.85
CA SER A 34 -5.01 26.71 8.79
C SER A 34 -6.03 27.39 9.72
N ILE A 35 -7.05 26.66 10.18
CA ILE A 35 -8.21 27.20 10.91
C ILE A 35 -8.42 26.47 12.25
N GLY A 36 -7.72 25.35 12.51
CA GLY A 36 -7.79 24.61 13.77
C GLY A 36 -9.10 23.87 14.02
N HIS A 37 -9.93 23.69 12.99
CA HIS A 37 -11.24 23.05 13.08
C HIS A 37 -11.49 22.04 11.96
N LEU A 38 -12.38 21.08 12.24
CA LEU A 38 -12.93 20.16 11.26
C LEU A 38 -13.80 20.93 10.26
N GLN A 39 -13.44 20.91 8.98
CA GLN A 39 -14.24 21.44 7.88
C GLN A 39 -14.49 20.35 6.85
N SER A 40 -15.63 20.41 6.16
CA SER A 40 -15.81 19.54 4.99
C SER A 40 -14.86 19.97 3.85
N PRO A 41 -14.53 19.05 2.92
CA PRO A 41 -13.71 19.37 1.76
C PRO A 41 -14.24 20.64 1.05
N ASP A 42 -13.33 21.50 0.59
CA ASP A 42 -13.61 22.70 -0.22
C ASP A 42 -14.35 23.86 0.49
N ASN A 43 -14.10 24.11 1.79
CA ASN A 43 -14.77 25.19 2.55
C ASN A 43 -16.31 25.12 2.53
N THR A 44 -16.85 23.94 2.22
CA THR A 44 -18.29 23.72 2.28
C THR A 44 -18.73 23.79 3.75
N LYS A 45 -19.92 24.32 4.03
CA LYS A 45 -20.54 24.22 5.37
C LYS A 45 -21.35 22.93 5.41
N ALA A 46 -20.70 21.78 5.54
CA ALA A 46 -21.42 20.53 5.78
C ALA A 46 -21.48 20.24 7.28
N GLU A 47 -22.68 20.28 7.85
CA GLU A 47 -22.92 19.77 9.20
C GLU A 47 -22.93 18.25 9.16
N TYR A 48 -22.28 17.61 10.14
CA TYR A 48 -22.38 16.17 10.31
C TYR A 48 -23.82 15.79 10.68
N VAL A 49 -24.46 14.98 9.84
CA VAL A 49 -25.81 14.49 10.10
C VAL A 49 -25.73 12.98 10.36
N GLN A 50 -26.19 12.52 11.52
CA GLN A 50 -26.22 11.08 11.85
C GLN A 50 -27.12 10.27 10.90
N LYS A 51 -28.07 10.91 10.23
CA LYS A 51 -29.00 10.27 9.31
C LYS A 51 -29.35 11.22 8.18
N THR A 52 -29.13 10.78 6.95
CA THR A 52 -29.54 11.52 5.75
C THR A 52 -30.97 11.13 5.35
N PRO A 53 -31.78 12.06 4.83
CA PRO A 53 -33.13 11.74 4.34
C PRO A 53 -33.12 11.04 2.97
N TYR A 54 -31.94 10.74 2.43
CA TYR A 54 -31.74 10.10 1.14
C TYR A 54 -30.96 8.79 1.29
N SER A 55 -31.26 7.88 0.37
CA SER A 55 -30.64 6.57 0.22
C SER A 55 -30.04 6.44 -1.18
N MET A 56 -29.28 5.37 -1.41
CA MET A 56 -28.79 5.03 -2.75
C MET A 56 -29.14 3.59 -3.13
N TRP A 57 -29.27 3.33 -4.43
CA TRP A 57 -29.26 1.97 -4.97
C TRP A 57 -27.88 1.69 -5.55
N PHE A 58 -27.38 0.48 -5.30
CA PHE A 58 -26.12 0.02 -5.84
C PHE A 58 -26.35 -1.15 -6.79
N GLN A 59 -25.69 -1.08 -7.95
CA GLN A 59 -25.65 -2.15 -8.93
C GLN A 59 -24.21 -2.28 -9.43
N ALA A 60 -23.72 -3.52 -9.53
CA ALA A 60 -22.42 -3.83 -10.11
C ALA A 60 -22.53 -5.03 -11.04
N HIS A 61 -21.85 -4.92 -12.18
CA HIS A 61 -21.70 -5.97 -13.17
C HIS A 61 -20.23 -6.38 -13.19
N VAL A 62 -19.92 -7.52 -12.57
CA VAL A 62 -18.57 -8.06 -12.51
C VAL A 62 -18.39 -9.02 -13.69
N LEU A 63 -17.50 -8.67 -14.63
CA LEU A 63 -17.18 -9.53 -15.77
C LEU A 63 -16.01 -10.45 -15.43
N ARG A 64 -16.08 -11.71 -15.85
CA ARG A 64 -14.99 -12.69 -15.70
C ARG A 64 -14.79 -13.48 -16.99
N GLY A 65 -13.55 -13.87 -17.27
CA GLY A 65 -13.29 -14.86 -18.31
C GLY A 65 -13.63 -16.28 -17.83
N GLU A 66 -13.98 -17.19 -18.74
CA GLU A 66 -14.38 -18.58 -18.42
C GLU A 66 -13.36 -19.32 -17.54
N GLN A 67 -12.07 -19.00 -17.69
CA GLN A 67 -10.97 -19.62 -16.94
C GLN A 67 -10.82 -19.05 -15.51
N HIS A 68 -11.48 -17.93 -15.20
CA HIS A 68 -11.36 -17.23 -13.92
C HIS A 68 -12.54 -17.60 -13.00
N LYS A 69 -12.30 -18.55 -12.10
CA LYS A 69 -13.29 -18.94 -11.08
C LYS A 69 -13.40 -17.87 -9.99
N ILE A 70 -14.64 -17.54 -9.63
CA ILE A 70 -14.98 -16.71 -8.46
C ILE A 70 -15.78 -17.61 -7.53
N MET A 71 -15.36 -17.71 -6.28
CA MET A 71 -15.99 -18.53 -5.23
C MET A 71 -17.23 -17.85 -4.68
N GLN A 72 -17.11 -16.56 -4.39
CA GLN A 72 -18.15 -15.78 -3.76
C GLN A 72 -18.01 -14.31 -4.13
N VAL A 73 -19.14 -13.61 -4.18
CA VAL A 73 -19.17 -12.15 -4.13
C VAL A 73 -20.02 -11.77 -2.94
N ALA A 74 -19.47 -11.00 -2.02
CA ALA A 74 -20.13 -10.58 -0.80
C ALA A 74 -19.98 -9.08 -0.61
N ASN A 75 -21.01 -8.45 -0.07
CA ASN A 75 -20.90 -7.09 0.41
C ASN A 75 -20.77 -7.12 1.93
N LEU A 76 -19.60 -6.74 2.45
CA LEU A 76 -19.31 -6.75 3.89
C LEU A 76 -20.02 -5.64 4.68
N SER A 77 -20.57 -4.65 3.96
CA SER A 77 -21.17 -3.44 4.54
C SER A 77 -22.69 -3.45 4.55
N HIS A 78 -23.32 -3.98 3.50
CA HIS A 78 -24.77 -3.92 3.27
C HIS A 78 -25.29 -5.21 2.65
N PRO A 79 -26.55 -5.60 2.90
CA PRO A 79 -27.16 -6.74 2.23
C PRO A 79 -27.29 -6.49 0.72
N VAL A 80 -26.88 -7.48 -0.07
CA VAL A 80 -26.97 -7.46 -1.54
C VAL A 80 -27.55 -8.77 -2.07
N ASN A 81 -28.25 -8.69 -3.19
CA ASN A 81 -28.62 -9.83 -3.99
C ASN A 81 -27.52 -10.08 -5.02
N VAL A 82 -27.07 -11.33 -5.11
CA VAL A 82 -26.01 -11.75 -6.03
C VAL A 82 -26.58 -12.81 -6.96
N SER A 83 -26.51 -12.55 -8.26
CA SER A 83 -26.85 -13.49 -9.32
C SER A 83 -25.58 -13.82 -10.09
N MET A 84 -25.22 -15.10 -10.13
CA MET A 84 -24.00 -15.57 -10.81
C MET A 84 -24.35 -16.29 -12.10
N SER A 85 -23.75 -15.86 -13.20
CA SER A 85 -23.75 -16.55 -14.50
C SER A 85 -22.35 -17.11 -14.79
N LEU A 86 -22.15 -17.75 -15.95
CA LEU A 86 -20.82 -18.26 -16.33
C LEU A 86 -19.81 -17.13 -16.56
N GLU A 87 -20.22 -16.04 -17.19
CA GLU A 87 -19.34 -14.95 -17.64
C GLU A 87 -19.45 -13.67 -16.80
N SER A 88 -20.49 -13.57 -15.97
CA SER A 88 -20.76 -12.37 -15.17
C SER A 88 -21.30 -12.69 -13.78
N ILE A 89 -21.14 -11.74 -12.87
CA ILE A 89 -21.82 -11.70 -11.59
C ILE A 89 -22.51 -10.35 -11.46
N ASP A 90 -23.83 -10.39 -11.30
CA ASP A 90 -24.67 -9.22 -11.11
C ASP A 90 -24.98 -9.06 -9.62
N VAL A 91 -24.62 -7.90 -9.09
CA VAL A 91 -24.86 -7.53 -7.70
C VAL A 91 -25.83 -6.37 -7.69
N SER A 92 -26.85 -6.45 -6.86
CA SER A 92 -27.81 -5.37 -6.66
C SER A 92 -28.18 -5.23 -5.19
N SER A 93 -28.48 -4.00 -4.77
CA SER A 93 -28.98 -3.73 -3.43
C SER A 93 -30.39 -3.16 -3.46
N GLN A 94 -31.09 -3.27 -2.33
CA GLN A 94 -32.18 -2.35 -2.03
C GLN A 94 -31.64 -0.95 -1.72
N ALA A 95 -32.52 -0.03 -1.31
CA ALA A 95 -32.11 1.29 -0.85
C ALA A 95 -31.16 1.17 0.35
N ILE A 96 -29.93 1.63 0.18
CA ILE A 96 -28.85 1.63 1.18
C ILE A 96 -28.80 3.00 1.87
N ALA A 97 -28.66 3.00 3.19
CA ALA A 97 -28.31 4.19 3.97
C ALA A 97 -26.82 4.53 3.78
N LEU A 98 -26.49 5.81 3.71
CA LEU A 98 -25.10 6.28 3.50
C LEU A 98 -24.35 6.44 4.83
N ASP A 99 -24.46 5.44 5.72
CA ASP A 99 -23.86 5.47 7.06
C ASP A 99 -22.47 4.81 7.13
N ARG A 100 -22.10 4.06 6.09
CA ARG A 100 -20.79 3.41 5.91
C ARG A 100 -20.51 3.15 4.43
N ASP A 101 -19.23 3.04 4.08
CA ASP A 101 -18.78 2.79 2.71
C ASP A 101 -19.31 1.45 2.17
N ILE A 102 -19.56 1.38 0.86
CA ILE A 102 -19.94 0.13 0.20
C ILE A 102 -18.66 -0.66 -0.08
N ILE A 103 -18.57 -1.86 0.46
CA ILE A 103 -17.42 -2.77 0.31
C ILE A 103 -17.88 -4.05 -0.36
N LEU A 104 -17.43 -4.29 -1.59
CA LEU A 104 -17.69 -5.51 -2.34
C LEU A 104 -16.41 -6.34 -2.42
N ASP A 105 -16.45 -7.52 -1.81
CA ASP A 105 -15.37 -8.50 -1.86
C ASP A 105 -15.73 -9.61 -2.86
N ILE A 106 -14.75 -9.92 -3.72
CA ILE A 106 -14.83 -10.93 -4.76
C ILE A 106 -13.78 -11.98 -4.44
N ASP A 107 -14.23 -13.09 -3.86
CA ASP A 107 -13.35 -14.15 -3.39
C ASP A 107 -12.99 -15.10 -4.52
N LEU A 108 -11.70 -15.34 -4.65
CA LEU A 108 -11.06 -16.20 -5.64
C LEU A 108 -10.62 -17.51 -4.96
N PRO A 109 -10.55 -18.64 -5.70
CA PRO A 109 -10.05 -19.88 -5.14
C PRO A 109 -8.55 -19.79 -4.83
N ASP A 110 -8.10 -20.49 -3.80
CA ASP A 110 -6.69 -20.49 -3.39
C ASP A 110 -5.75 -21.04 -4.48
N ASN A 111 -6.22 -21.98 -5.29
CA ASN A 111 -5.49 -22.60 -6.40
C ASN A 111 -5.53 -21.80 -7.72
N ARG A 112 -5.92 -20.52 -7.67
CA ARG A 112 -5.91 -19.63 -8.83
C ARG A 112 -4.50 -19.43 -9.41
N SER A 113 -4.44 -18.96 -10.66
CA SER A 113 -3.21 -18.42 -11.24
C SER A 113 -2.66 -17.29 -10.36
N THR A 114 -1.37 -17.33 -10.08
CA THR A 114 -0.61 -16.29 -9.37
C THR A 114 -0.17 -15.16 -10.30
N THR A 115 -0.41 -15.31 -11.60
CA THR A 115 -0.08 -14.34 -12.63
C THR A 115 -1.32 -13.96 -13.42
N PHE A 116 -1.38 -12.70 -13.85
CA PHE A 116 -2.43 -12.20 -14.73
C PHE A 116 -1.82 -11.22 -15.74
N VAL A 117 -2.32 -11.26 -16.96
CA VAL A 117 -1.91 -10.36 -18.03
C VAL A 117 -3.13 -9.87 -18.79
N SER A 118 -3.09 -8.59 -19.17
CA SER A 118 -4.06 -8.01 -20.07
C SER A 118 -3.38 -6.99 -20.95
N MET A 119 -3.78 -6.91 -22.21
CA MET A 119 -3.13 -6.09 -23.22
C MET A 119 -4.14 -5.29 -24.01
N GLU A 120 -3.80 -4.05 -24.33
CA GLU A 120 -4.63 -3.14 -25.10
C GLU A 120 -3.82 -2.57 -26.24
N GLN A 121 -4.34 -2.70 -27.47
CA GLN A 121 -3.75 -2.11 -28.67
C GLN A 121 -4.36 -0.71 -28.92
N TYR A 122 -3.53 0.28 -29.23
CA TYR A 122 -3.97 1.66 -29.46
C TYR A 122 -3.20 2.33 -30.62
N ASN A 123 -3.75 3.41 -31.19
CA ASN A 123 -3.16 4.24 -32.25
C ASN A 123 -2.54 3.45 -33.43
N ASP A 124 -3.37 3.04 -34.40
CA ASP A 124 -2.95 2.46 -35.70
C ASP A 124 -2.13 1.16 -35.65
N SER A 125 -2.43 0.32 -34.65
CA SER A 125 -2.09 -1.12 -34.56
C SER A 125 -0.68 -1.51 -34.12
N SER A 126 0.31 -0.63 -34.06
CA SER A 126 1.66 -1.01 -33.59
C SER A 126 1.93 -0.71 -32.12
N LYS A 127 1.03 -0.03 -31.39
CA LYS A 127 1.27 0.34 -29.97
C LYS A 127 0.43 -0.50 -29.02
N TYR A 128 1.07 -0.93 -27.93
CA TYR A 128 0.48 -1.79 -26.91
C TYR A 128 0.66 -1.20 -25.52
N ALA A 129 -0.38 -1.30 -24.71
CA ALA A 129 -0.35 -1.10 -23.27
C ALA A 129 -0.61 -2.45 -22.60
N ILE A 130 0.33 -2.92 -21.79
CA ILE A 130 0.28 -4.22 -21.15
C ILE A 130 0.20 -4.00 -19.64
N LEU A 131 -0.73 -4.68 -19.00
CA LEU A 131 -0.79 -4.85 -17.55
C LEU A 131 -0.32 -6.26 -17.22
N LEU A 132 0.74 -6.36 -16.43
CA LEU A 132 1.24 -7.59 -15.83
C LEU A 132 0.95 -7.54 -14.34
N ALA A 133 0.45 -8.62 -13.79
CA ALA A 133 0.22 -8.76 -12.37
C ALA A 133 0.85 -10.06 -11.87
N PHE A 134 1.60 -9.95 -10.78
CA PHE A 134 2.25 -11.09 -10.13
C PHE A 134 1.84 -11.13 -8.66
N THR A 135 1.50 -12.31 -8.15
CA THR A 135 1.20 -12.55 -6.73
C THR A 135 2.06 -13.70 -6.21
N PRO A 136 3.27 -13.42 -5.71
CA PRO A 136 4.14 -14.44 -5.16
C PRO A 136 3.49 -15.20 -4.01
N ARG A 137 3.72 -16.51 -3.96
CA ARG A 137 3.26 -17.37 -2.86
C ARG A 137 4.42 -17.72 -1.96
N PHE A 138 4.14 -18.20 -0.76
CA PHE A 138 5.18 -18.57 0.22
C PHE A 138 6.24 -19.54 -0.36
N SER A 139 5.82 -20.47 -1.23
CA SER A 139 6.72 -21.39 -1.93
C SER A 139 7.77 -20.70 -2.80
N ASP A 140 7.51 -19.49 -3.30
CA ASP A 140 8.46 -18.73 -4.11
C ASP A 140 9.61 -18.15 -3.26
N PHE A 141 9.34 -17.86 -1.99
CA PHE A 141 10.34 -17.34 -1.04
C PHE A 141 11.28 -18.46 -0.60
N LEU A 142 10.73 -19.66 -0.36
CA LEU A 142 11.51 -20.86 -0.02
C LEU A 142 12.52 -21.25 -1.11
N LYS A 143 12.21 -20.97 -2.39
CA LYS A 143 13.12 -21.24 -3.51
C LYS A 143 14.40 -20.41 -3.46
N ILE A 144 14.28 -19.15 -3.02
CA ILE A 144 15.39 -18.18 -3.05
C ILE A 144 16.27 -18.31 -1.82
N SER A 145 15.67 -18.62 -0.67
CA SER A 145 16.39 -18.57 0.59
C SER A 145 17.21 -19.84 0.89
N GLU A 146 17.38 -20.75 -0.09
CA GLU A 146 18.02 -22.07 0.08
C GLU A 146 17.49 -22.86 1.31
N GLY A 147 16.23 -22.61 1.71
CA GLY A 147 15.64 -23.20 2.91
C GLY A 147 16.08 -22.57 4.24
N LYS A 148 16.79 -21.43 4.24
CA LYS A 148 17.08 -20.61 5.42
C LYS A 148 16.05 -19.50 5.56
N GLU A 149 15.52 -19.27 6.75
CA GLU A 149 14.70 -18.11 7.07
C GLU A 149 15.60 -16.90 7.38
N ASP A 150 16.43 -16.46 6.42
CA ASP A 150 17.21 -15.24 6.65
C ASP A 150 16.27 -14.04 6.62
N VAL A 151 16.15 -13.38 7.79
CA VAL A 151 15.34 -12.17 7.99
C VAL A 151 16.02 -11.02 7.23
N ASN A 152 15.67 -10.87 5.96
CA ASN A 152 16.16 -9.80 5.08
C ASN A 152 15.39 -8.49 5.30
N THR A 153 15.09 -8.18 6.57
CA THR A 153 14.20 -7.10 6.94
C THR A 153 14.79 -6.25 8.06
N GLU A 154 14.75 -4.94 7.87
CA GLU A 154 15.11 -3.91 8.84
C GLU A 154 13.84 -3.20 9.33
N TYR A 155 13.68 -3.05 10.63
CA TYR A 155 12.49 -2.49 11.25
C TYR A 155 12.75 -1.12 11.87
N ILE A 156 12.03 -0.09 11.45
CA ILE A 156 12.15 1.24 12.06
C ILE A 156 10.81 1.67 12.62
N PHE A 157 10.80 2.05 13.89
CA PHE A 157 9.62 2.63 14.52
C PHE A 157 9.74 4.14 14.52
N ILE A 158 8.81 4.84 13.89
CA ILE A 158 8.70 6.30 13.94
C ILE A 158 7.51 6.64 14.83
N VAL A 159 7.76 7.25 15.98
CA VAL A 159 6.75 7.53 17.00
C VAL A 159 6.60 9.03 17.20
N ASP A 160 5.38 9.52 16.96
CA ASP A 160 5.00 10.89 17.21
C ASP A 160 4.94 11.15 18.73
N CYS A 161 5.72 12.12 19.19
CA CYS A 161 5.79 12.60 20.56
C CYS A 161 5.46 14.10 20.64
N SER A 162 4.79 14.65 19.62
CA SER A 162 4.28 16.02 19.59
C SER A 162 3.28 16.28 20.71
N GLY A 163 3.01 17.56 21.01
CA GLY A 163 2.12 17.96 22.10
C GLY A 163 0.69 17.44 21.95
N SER A 164 0.19 17.30 20.71
CA SER A 164 -1.14 16.77 20.42
C SER A 164 -1.30 15.35 20.98
N MET A 165 -0.23 14.55 20.98
CA MET A 165 -0.22 13.16 21.49
C MET A 165 -0.53 13.05 23.00
N ALA A 166 -0.51 14.15 23.75
CA ALA A 166 -0.90 14.18 25.17
C ALA A 166 -2.41 13.93 25.37
N GLU A 167 -3.23 14.29 24.38
CA GLU A 167 -4.68 14.22 24.49
C GLU A 167 -5.21 12.80 24.35
N ASN A 168 -6.30 12.50 25.06
CA ASN A 168 -7.09 11.26 24.90
C ASN A 168 -6.25 9.96 24.92
N ASN A 169 -5.16 9.96 25.70
CA ASN A 169 -4.24 8.83 25.84
C ASN A 169 -3.58 8.37 24.52
N LYS A 170 -3.44 9.24 23.50
CA LYS A 170 -2.80 8.89 22.22
C LYS A 170 -1.37 8.37 22.40
N ILE A 171 -0.54 9.04 23.20
CA ILE A 171 0.80 8.55 23.55
C ILE A 171 0.78 7.22 24.32
N GLY A 172 -0.27 6.95 25.11
CA GLY A 172 -0.48 5.65 25.75
C GLY A 172 -0.69 4.54 24.74
N LEU A 173 -1.57 4.76 23.75
CA LEU A 173 -1.80 3.82 22.65
C LEU A 173 -0.52 3.57 21.85
N ALA A 174 0.26 4.62 21.57
CA ALA A 174 1.56 4.49 20.91
C ALA A 174 2.51 3.59 21.70
N ARG A 175 2.61 3.77 23.03
CA ARG A 175 3.44 2.93 23.91
C ARG A 175 2.98 1.49 23.92
N GLU A 176 1.68 1.23 24.01
CA GLU A 176 1.12 -0.12 23.97
C GLU A 176 1.44 -0.83 22.65
N ALA A 177 1.23 -0.15 21.52
CA ALA A 177 1.56 -0.66 20.19
C ALA A 177 3.06 -0.96 20.06
N MET A 178 3.91 -0.02 20.49
CA MET A 178 5.36 -0.16 20.46
C MET A 178 5.85 -1.34 21.31
N LEU A 179 5.30 -1.54 22.50
CA LEU A 179 5.67 -2.69 23.34
C LEU A 179 5.30 -4.03 22.68
N LEU A 180 4.14 -4.10 22.00
CA LEU A 180 3.77 -5.27 21.22
C LEU A 180 4.76 -5.50 20.07
N PHE A 181 5.08 -4.46 19.31
CA PHE A 181 5.98 -4.58 18.18
C PHE A 181 7.38 -5.02 18.57
N ILE A 182 7.98 -4.39 19.59
CA ILE A 182 9.32 -4.74 20.07
C ILE A 182 9.36 -6.22 20.44
N ARG A 183 8.38 -6.70 21.21
CA ARG A 183 8.33 -8.09 21.70
C ARG A 183 8.10 -9.12 20.61
N SER A 184 7.53 -8.71 19.48
CA SER A 184 7.20 -9.63 18.40
C SER A 184 8.24 -9.61 17.28
N LEU A 185 9.30 -8.79 17.36
CA LEU A 185 10.38 -8.79 16.38
C LEU A 185 11.13 -10.14 16.34
N PRO A 186 11.49 -10.65 15.14
CA PRO A 186 12.33 -11.84 15.03
C PRO A 186 13.71 -11.61 15.63
N VAL A 187 14.22 -12.58 16.41
CA VAL A 187 15.60 -12.55 16.93
C VAL A 187 16.58 -12.52 15.76
N GLY A 188 17.58 -11.64 15.83
CA GLY A 188 18.57 -11.45 14.76
C GLY A 188 18.16 -10.47 13.66
N SER A 189 16.89 -10.02 13.64
CA SER A 189 16.47 -8.88 12.79
C SER A 189 17.19 -7.59 13.19
N HIS A 190 17.13 -6.56 12.36
CA HIS A 190 17.72 -5.25 12.71
C HIS A 190 16.61 -4.24 12.98
N PHE A 191 16.81 -3.36 13.97
CA PHE A 191 15.81 -2.35 14.29
C PHE A 191 16.35 -1.04 14.87
N ASN A 192 15.51 0.00 14.88
CA ASN A 192 15.72 1.23 15.66
C ASN A 192 14.38 1.95 15.95
N ILE A 193 14.39 2.88 16.90
CA ILE A 193 13.26 3.72 17.28
C ILE A 193 13.64 5.18 17.07
N ILE A 194 12.81 5.89 16.31
CA ILE A 194 12.87 7.33 16.06
C ILE A 194 11.65 7.96 16.72
N ARG A 195 11.87 8.88 17.65
CA ARG A 195 10.82 9.74 18.22
C ARG A 195 10.87 11.08 17.52
N PHE A 196 9.73 11.67 17.21
CA PHE A 196 9.71 12.99 16.57
C PHE A 196 8.67 13.93 17.17
N GLY A 197 8.90 15.23 16.96
CA GLY A 197 7.98 16.33 17.18
C GLY A 197 8.58 17.54 16.46
N SER A 198 8.95 18.62 17.16
CA SER A 198 9.70 19.74 16.54
C SER A 198 11.10 19.32 16.04
N ASN A 199 11.67 18.33 16.71
CA ASN A 199 12.95 17.69 16.39
C ASN A 199 12.73 16.17 16.42
N PHE A 200 13.72 15.40 15.98
CA PHE A 200 13.69 13.94 16.14
C PHE A 200 14.89 13.42 16.92
N ASP A 201 14.71 12.28 17.58
CA ASP A 201 15.74 11.60 18.35
C ASP A 201 15.70 10.10 18.06
N ILE A 202 16.87 9.50 17.92
CA ILE A 202 17.07 8.10 17.54
C ILE A 202 17.62 7.35 18.74
N LEU A 203 17.05 6.18 19.07
CA LEU A 203 17.48 5.37 20.22
C LEU A 203 18.93 4.90 20.09
N PHE A 204 19.25 4.21 19.00
CA PHE A 204 20.60 3.72 18.73
C PHE A 204 21.31 4.67 17.77
N LYS A 205 22.34 5.38 18.26
CA LYS A 205 23.14 6.36 17.51
C LYS A 205 24.50 5.79 17.14
N ASP A 206 24.51 4.54 16.67
CA ASP A 206 25.73 3.83 16.27
C ASP A 206 26.19 4.24 14.85
N GLU A 207 27.35 3.72 14.43
CA GLU A 207 27.87 3.93 13.06
C GLU A 207 26.93 3.40 11.97
N VAL A 208 26.04 2.46 12.33
CA VAL A 208 25.00 1.90 11.45
C VAL A 208 23.63 2.30 12.00
N LEU A 209 22.72 2.70 11.11
CA LEU A 209 21.38 3.21 11.48
C LEU A 209 20.55 2.22 12.31
N THR A 210 20.77 0.92 12.18
CA THR A 210 20.01 -0.10 12.92
C THR A 210 20.91 -1.12 13.59
N ILE A 211 20.46 -1.64 14.73
CA ILE A 211 21.18 -2.62 15.54
C ILE A 211 20.46 -3.98 15.52
N VAL A 212 21.20 -5.06 15.75
CA VAL A 212 20.66 -6.41 15.87
C VAL A 212 19.71 -6.51 17.07
N TYR A 213 18.50 -7.00 16.85
CA TYR A 213 17.51 -7.28 17.87
C TYR A 213 17.91 -8.53 18.69
N ASN A 214 18.23 -8.30 19.96
CA ASN A 214 18.52 -9.29 20.99
C ASN A 214 17.91 -8.85 22.35
N GLU A 215 18.11 -9.67 23.40
CA GLU A 215 17.53 -9.39 24.73
C GLU A 215 17.99 -8.04 25.32
N GLN A 216 19.26 -7.65 25.15
CA GLN A 216 19.79 -6.40 25.68
C GLN A 216 19.20 -5.19 24.97
N THR A 217 19.20 -5.19 23.64
CA THR A 217 18.64 -4.10 22.84
C THR A 217 17.12 -4.01 23.01
N ALA A 218 16.43 -5.14 23.17
CA ALA A 218 15.00 -5.17 23.46
C ALA A 218 14.68 -4.49 24.79
N LYS A 219 15.46 -4.75 25.86
CA LYS A 219 15.28 -4.09 27.16
C LYS A 219 15.47 -2.57 27.07
N GLN A 220 16.46 -2.10 26.31
CA GLN A 220 16.69 -0.66 26.09
C GLN A 220 15.51 -0.02 25.35
N ALA A 221 15.00 -0.68 24.31
CA ALA A 221 13.83 -0.24 23.54
C ALA A 221 12.54 -0.23 24.38
N GLU A 222 12.30 -1.25 25.21
CA GLU A 222 11.17 -1.29 26.14
C GLU A 222 11.27 -0.16 27.19
N ALA A 223 12.46 0.09 27.73
CA ALA A 223 12.69 1.17 28.69
C ALA A 223 12.40 2.54 28.07
N LEU A 224 12.92 2.82 26.87
CA LEU A 224 12.61 4.03 26.12
C LEU A 224 11.10 4.17 25.94
N THR A 225 10.44 3.11 25.44
CA THR A 225 9.01 3.10 25.14
C THR A 225 8.17 3.42 26.38
N ARG A 226 8.46 2.81 27.53
CA ARG A 226 7.74 3.09 28.78
C ARG A 226 7.86 4.54 29.22
N SER A 227 9.02 5.15 28.95
CA SER A 227 9.33 6.55 29.26
C SER A 227 8.90 7.58 28.21
N MET A 228 8.19 7.17 27.14
CA MET A 228 7.72 8.11 26.12
C MET A 228 6.61 9.03 26.65
N TYR A 229 6.77 10.33 26.41
CA TYR A 229 5.80 11.39 26.71
C TYR A 229 5.63 12.29 25.49
N ALA A 230 4.50 13.00 25.44
CA ALA A 230 4.17 13.98 24.42
C ALA A 230 4.88 15.32 24.70
N ASN A 231 6.22 15.33 24.63
CA ASN A 231 7.06 16.46 25.04
C ASN A 231 8.01 16.96 23.96
N PHE A 232 7.81 16.59 22.69
CA PHE A 232 8.66 17.03 21.58
C PHE A 232 8.16 18.31 20.87
N GLY A 233 7.04 18.89 21.31
CA GLY A 233 6.52 20.17 20.76
C GLY A 233 5.69 19.97 19.50
N GLY A 234 6.07 20.60 18.38
CA GLY A 234 5.39 20.51 17.07
C GLY A 234 5.48 19.14 16.42
N THR A 235 5.19 19.06 15.10
CA THR A 235 4.99 17.80 14.37
C THR A 235 5.74 17.80 13.02
N GLU A 236 7.08 17.78 13.08
CA GLU A 236 7.99 17.84 11.93
C GLU A 236 8.40 16.43 11.48
N LEU A 237 7.53 15.76 10.72
CA LEU A 237 7.76 14.39 10.22
C LEU A 237 8.73 14.32 9.03
N LEU A 238 8.93 15.42 8.31
CA LEU A 238 9.75 15.41 7.09
C LEU A 238 11.23 15.12 7.37
N GLU A 239 11.78 15.72 8.42
CA GLU A 239 13.20 15.61 8.77
C GLU A 239 13.64 14.18 9.14
N PRO A 240 12.94 13.42 10.02
CA PRO A 240 13.29 12.03 10.25
C PRO A 240 13.18 11.17 8.97
N LEU A 241 12.24 11.47 8.07
CA LEU A 241 12.12 10.74 6.80
C LEU A 241 13.26 11.07 5.83
N LYS A 242 13.71 12.34 5.76
CA LYS A 242 14.91 12.72 4.97
C LYS A 242 16.15 12.02 5.50
N HIS A 243 16.28 11.93 6.83
CA HIS A 243 17.36 11.17 7.45
C HIS A 243 17.35 9.70 7.03
N LEU A 244 16.17 9.06 6.98
CA LEU A 244 16.03 7.68 6.50
C LEU A 244 16.33 7.51 5.00
N LYS A 245 15.94 8.47 4.17
CA LYS A 245 16.27 8.47 2.73
C LYS A 245 17.77 8.51 2.49
N ASN A 246 18.49 9.33 3.26
CA ASN A 246 19.94 9.48 3.17
C ASN A 246 20.71 8.30 3.78
N ASN A 247 20.03 7.44 4.55
CA ASN A 247 20.59 6.23 5.13
C ASN A 247 19.79 5.02 4.62
N PRO A 248 20.00 4.59 3.36
CA PRO A 248 19.24 3.50 2.77
C PRO A 248 19.40 2.19 3.55
N PRO A 249 18.49 1.21 3.37
CA PRO A 249 18.56 -0.06 4.08
C PRO A 249 19.87 -0.79 3.83
N ILE A 250 20.31 -1.58 4.82
CA ILE A 250 21.50 -2.43 4.68
C ILE A 250 21.37 -3.29 3.41
N LYS A 251 22.47 -3.43 2.65
CA LYS A 251 22.47 -4.11 1.34
C LYS A 251 21.73 -5.45 1.43
N SER A 252 20.84 -5.67 0.47
CA SER A 252 20.00 -6.85 0.38
C SER A 252 18.90 -6.99 1.46
N ARG A 253 18.45 -5.89 2.08
CA ARG A 253 17.29 -5.89 2.99
C ARG A 253 16.19 -4.94 2.53
N SER A 254 14.94 -5.29 2.85
CA SER A 254 13.83 -4.34 2.81
C SER A 254 13.69 -3.65 4.16
N ARG A 255 13.23 -2.39 4.16
CA ARG A 255 12.93 -1.65 5.39
C ARG A 255 11.43 -1.57 5.61
N GLN A 256 10.99 -1.97 6.79
CA GLN A 256 9.61 -1.83 7.24
C GLN A 256 9.56 -0.72 8.28
N ILE A 257 8.84 0.35 7.99
CA ILE A 257 8.64 1.45 8.91
C ILE A 257 7.26 1.30 9.55
N PHE A 258 7.19 1.29 10.88
CA PHE A 258 5.94 1.45 11.61
C PHE A 258 5.86 2.90 12.08
N LEU A 259 4.94 3.67 11.50
CA LEU A 259 4.76 5.09 11.80
C LEU A 259 3.50 5.29 12.63
N LEU A 260 3.64 5.77 13.86
CA LEU A 260 2.55 6.01 14.80
C LEU A 260 2.38 7.51 14.99
N THR A 261 1.23 8.06 14.60
CA THR A 261 0.95 9.50 14.64
C THR A 261 -0.55 9.78 14.75
N ASP A 262 -0.92 10.95 15.23
CA ASP A 262 -2.26 11.51 15.05
C ASP A 262 -2.35 12.44 13.84
N GLY A 263 -1.23 12.74 13.18
CA GLY A 263 -1.17 13.24 11.83
C GLY A 263 -1.40 14.75 11.68
N GLU A 264 -1.12 15.55 12.71
CA GLU A 264 -1.12 17.03 12.64
C GLU A 264 0.07 17.60 11.82
N VAL A 265 0.32 17.05 10.64
CA VAL A 265 1.40 17.45 9.72
C VAL A 265 0.84 18.39 8.65
N SER A 266 1.40 19.59 8.54
CA SER A 266 0.96 20.62 7.58
C SER A 266 1.40 20.34 6.13
N ASN A 267 2.58 19.73 5.95
CA ASN A 267 3.17 19.40 4.64
C ASN A 267 2.90 17.94 4.22
N THR A 268 1.65 17.50 4.33
CA THR A 268 1.24 16.11 4.05
C THR A 268 1.68 15.63 2.66
N ASP A 269 1.50 16.43 1.62
CA ASP A 269 1.86 16.03 0.25
C ASP A 269 3.37 15.82 0.10
N GLU A 270 4.18 16.75 0.58
CA GLU A 270 5.65 16.65 0.56
C GLU A 270 6.15 15.38 1.27
N VAL A 271 5.55 15.05 2.42
CA VAL A 271 5.88 13.85 3.19
C VAL A 271 5.52 12.56 2.44
N ILE A 272 4.34 12.51 1.82
CA ILE A 272 3.89 11.35 1.03
C ILE A 272 4.83 11.15 -0.17
N GLU A 273 5.19 12.24 -0.84
CA GLU A 273 6.07 12.25 -2.00
C GLU A 273 7.48 11.77 -1.65
N LEU A 274 8.04 12.24 -0.54
CA LEU A 274 9.33 11.75 -0.03
C LEU A 274 9.28 10.24 0.24
N CYS A 275 8.24 9.77 0.92
CA CYS A 275 8.06 8.35 1.21
C CYS A 275 7.95 7.50 -0.06
N ARG A 276 7.21 7.99 -1.06
CA ARG A 276 7.08 7.32 -2.36
C ARG A 276 8.43 7.12 -3.05
N SER A 277 9.34 8.11 -2.95
CA SER A 277 10.69 7.98 -3.50
C SER A 277 11.54 6.87 -2.86
N MET A 278 11.15 6.37 -1.68
CA MET A 278 11.79 5.26 -0.99
C MET A 278 11.06 3.91 -1.20
N SER A 279 9.93 3.89 -1.91
CA SER A 279 9.04 2.72 -2.03
C SER A 279 9.66 1.47 -2.65
N SER A 280 10.77 1.63 -3.39
CA SER A 280 11.53 0.52 -3.97
C SER A 280 12.29 -0.31 -2.93
N THR A 281 12.52 0.23 -1.73
CA THR A 281 13.26 -0.45 -0.65
C THR A 281 12.55 -0.36 0.69
N THR A 282 11.52 0.47 0.81
CA THR A 282 10.89 0.81 2.09
C THR A 282 9.37 0.73 1.99
N ARG A 283 8.76 0.05 2.96
CA ARG A 283 7.31 -0.09 3.12
C ARG A 283 6.89 0.53 4.46
N ILE A 284 5.83 1.34 4.46
CA ILE A 284 5.38 2.07 5.66
C ILE A 284 4.02 1.54 6.12
N PHE A 285 3.98 1.00 7.34
CA PHE A 285 2.78 0.68 8.08
C PHE A 285 2.41 1.87 8.98
N SER A 286 1.35 2.58 8.64
CA SER A 286 0.97 3.82 9.32
C SER A 286 -0.22 3.62 10.26
N PHE A 287 -0.10 4.06 11.50
CA PHE A 287 -1.09 3.96 12.56
C PHE A 287 -1.58 5.36 12.91
N GLY A 288 -2.83 5.64 12.54
CA GLY A 288 -3.52 6.85 12.95
C GLY A 288 -4.10 6.67 14.35
N LEU A 289 -3.60 7.41 15.33
CA LEU A 289 -3.99 7.29 16.73
C LEU A 289 -5.02 8.36 17.12
N GLY A 290 -6.04 7.96 17.86
CA GLY A 290 -7.04 8.88 18.42
C GLY A 290 -8.33 8.97 17.63
N TYR A 291 -9.17 9.96 17.97
CA TYR A 291 -10.52 10.10 17.38
C TYR A 291 -10.49 10.55 15.91
N SER A 292 -9.57 11.46 15.57
CA SER A 292 -9.55 12.12 14.27
C SER A 292 -8.15 12.26 13.67
N PRO A 293 -7.37 11.15 13.55
CA PRO A 293 -6.06 11.24 12.95
C PRO A 293 -6.14 11.65 11.46
N SER A 294 -5.10 12.29 10.94
CA SER A 294 -5.06 12.71 9.53
C SER A 294 -5.15 11.51 8.58
N ARG A 295 -6.36 11.31 8.02
CA ARG A 295 -6.63 10.20 7.10
C ARG A 295 -5.86 10.35 5.79
N SER A 296 -5.61 11.57 5.33
CA SER A 296 -4.82 11.82 4.11
C SER A 296 -3.38 11.37 4.30
N LEU A 297 -2.75 11.77 5.41
CA LEU A 297 -1.38 11.37 5.73
C LEU A 297 -1.28 9.87 5.92
N VAL A 298 -2.07 9.30 6.84
CA VAL A 298 -2.01 7.88 7.20
C VAL A 298 -2.28 6.98 5.98
N LYS A 299 -3.38 7.21 5.25
CA LYS A 299 -3.65 6.42 4.03
C LYS A 299 -2.62 6.69 2.93
N GLY A 300 -2.16 7.94 2.81
CA GLY A 300 -1.21 8.36 1.78
C GLY A 300 0.14 7.68 1.93
N LEU A 301 0.71 7.65 3.13
CA LEU A 301 1.97 7.00 3.46
C LEU A 301 1.95 5.50 3.12
N ALA A 302 0.93 4.80 3.59
CA ALA A 302 0.76 3.37 3.31
C ALA A 302 0.64 3.11 1.81
N ARG A 303 -0.23 3.84 1.10
CA ARG A 303 -0.43 3.67 -0.34
C ARG A 303 0.81 4.03 -1.16
N ALA A 304 1.55 5.05 -0.76
CA ALA A 304 2.75 5.49 -1.47
C ALA A 304 3.90 4.48 -1.39
N THR A 305 3.88 3.58 -0.41
CA THR A 305 4.97 2.64 -0.13
C THR A 305 4.52 1.18 -0.16
N ASN A 306 3.35 0.91 -0.75
CA ASN A 306 2.67 -0.39 -0.74
C ASN A 306 2.48 -1.00 0.65
N GLY A 307 2.50 -0.17 1.70
CA GLY A 307 2.22 -0.55 3.06
C GLY A 307 0.73 -0.65 3.36
N HIS A 308 0.40 -0.76 4.65
CA HIS A 308 -0.97 -0.77 5.12
C HIS A 308 -1.17 0.30 6.19
N PHE A 309 -2.42 0.70 6.36
CA PHE A 309 -2.79 1.66 7.38
C PHE A 309 -3.83 1.07 8.33
N VAL A 310 -3.80 1.56 9.56
CA VAL A 310 -4.81 1.24 10.58
C VAL A 310 -5.13 2.51 11.36
N PHE A 311 -6.39 2.64 11.76
CA PHE A 311 -6.82 3.68 12.69
C PHE A 311 -7.12 3.02 14.03
N VAL A 312 -6.54 3.54 15.11
CA VAL A 312 -6.67 3.02 16.47
C VAL A 312 -7.44 4.06 17.30
N PRO A 313 -8.74 3.82 17.56
CA PRO A 313 -9.55 4.73 18.36
C PRO A 313 -9.06 4.81 19.82
N PRO A 314 -9.39 5.89 20.56
CA PRO A 314 -9.14 5.97 22.00
C PRO A 314 -9.81 4.83 22.76
N ASN A 315 -9.18 4.40 23.86
CA ASN A 315 -9.67 3.33 24.74
C ASN A 315 -9.89 1.98 24.03
N SER A 316 -9.29 1.79 22.85
CA SER A 316 -9.33 0.53 22.14
C SER A 316 -8.28 -0.44 22.66
N LYS A 317 -8.52 -1.74 22.47
CA LYS A 317 -7.52 -2.76 22.73
C LYS A 317 -6.54 -2.80 21.55
N VAL A 318 -5.34 -2.25 21.74
CA VAL A 318 -4.38 -2.03 20.65
C VAL A 318 -4.01 -3.31 19.90
N ASP A 319 -3.89 -4.43 20.62
CA ASP A 319 -3.64 -5.77 20.08
C ASP A 319 -4.59 -6.15 18.93
N THR A 320 -5.87 -5.78 19.03
CA THR A 320 -6.88 -6.07 17.99
C THR A 320 -6.64 -5.33 16.66
N TYR A 321 -5.92 -4.20 16.68
CA TYR A 321 -5.67 -3.38 15.50
C TYR A 321 -4.28 -3.62 14.90
N VAL A 322 -3.30 -3.93 15.73
CA VAL A 322 -1.90 -4.01 15.29
C VAL A 322 -1.49 -5.40 14.77
N GLY A 323 -2.17 -6.47 15.20
CA GLY A 323 -1.76 -7.84 14.88
C GLY A 323 -1.70 -8.16 13.38
N SER A 324 -2.68 -7.69 12.61
CA SER A 324 -2.74 -7.93 11.15
C SER A 324 -1.72 -7.11 10.35
N GLN A 325 -1.39 -5.90 10.81
CA GLN A 325 -0.33 -5.09 10.22
C GLN A 325 1.03 -5.72 10.50
N PHE A 326 1.21 -6.21 11.72
CA PHE A 326 2.44 -6.82 12.16
C PHE A 326 2.71 -8.16 11.46
N SER A 327 1.69 -9.01 11.33
CA SER A 327 1.82 -10.27 10.59
C SER A 327 2.24 -10.05 9.15
N ARG A 328 1.77 -8.97 8.50
CA ARG A 328 2.21 -8.56 7.15
C ARG A 328 3.64 -8.01 7.13
N ALA A 329 4.00 -7.17 8.10
CA ALA A 329 5.34 -6.58 8.18
C ALA A 329 6.44 -7.62 8.46
N LEU A 330 6.10 -8.71 9.15
CA LEU A 330 7.00 -9.83 9.40
C LEU A 330 7.12 -10.81 8.22
N GLN A 331 6.30 -10.66 7.18
CA GLN A 331 6.43 -11.52 6.01
C GLN A 331 7.81 -11.31 5.36
N PRO A 332 8.43 -12.39 4.86
CA PRO A 332 9.65 -12.27 4.10
C PRO A 332 9.37 -11.42 2.86
N SER A 333 10.41 -10.70 2.40
CA SER A 333 10.35 -9.87 1.21
C SER A 333 11.36 -10.33 0.16
N LEU A 334 10.95 -10.38 -1.11
CA LEU A 334 11.87 -10.50 -2.23
C LEU A 334 12.18 -9.12 -2.77
N ILE A 335 13.45 -8.73 -2.74
CA ILE A 335 13.93 -7.43 -3.20
C ILE A 335 14.67 -7.57 -4.53
N ASN A 336 14.91 -6.45 -5.22
CA ASN A 336 15.63 -6.42 -6.50
C ASN A 336 14.98 -7.30 -7.57
N ALA A 337 13.65 -7.37 -7.57
CA ALA A 337 12.91 -8.04 -8.61
C ALA A 337 13.05 -7.28 -9.93
N ARG A 338 13.15 -8.01 -11.05
CA ARG A 338 13.18 -7.45 -12.40
C ARG A 338 12.34 -8.27 -13.36
N LEU A 339 11.84 -7.62 -14.40
CA LEU A 339 11.22 -8.30 -15.53
C LEU A 339 12.29 -8.67 -16.56
N GLN A 340 12.24 -9.90 -17.05
CA GLN A 340 13.05 -10.35 -18.17
C GLN A 340 12.12 -10.80 -19.30
N TRP A 341 12.21 -10.09 -20.43
CA TRP A 341 11.40 -10.33 -21.61
C TRP A 341 12.12 -11.28 -22.57
N TYR A 342 11.35 -12.19 -23.18
CA TYR A 342 11.82 -13.11 -24.21
C TYR A 342 10.92 -13.00 -25.43
N GLY A 343 11.51 -13.08 -26.62
CA GLY A 343 10.77 -12.94 -27.88
C GLY A 343 10.36 -11.50 -28.21
N LEU A 344 10.86 -10.51 -27.47
CA LEU A 344 10.64 -9.10 -27.76
C LEU A 344 11.87 -8.27 -27.34
N SER A 345 12.32 -7.37 -28.20
CA SER A 345 13.28 -6.32 -27.82
C SER A 345 12.49 -5.16 -27.23
N THR A 346 12.48 -5.00 -25.92
CA THR A 346 11.71 -3.94 -25.24
C THR A 346 12.45 -2.61 -25.23
N ASN A 347 12.04 -1.66 -26.07
CA ASN A 347 12.37 -0.23 -25.91
C ASN A 347 11.20 0.55 -25.26
N GLY A 348 10.29 -0.16 -24.60
CA GLY A 348 9.08 0.44 -24.05
C GLY A 348 9.28 1.07 -22.67
N LEU A 349 8.30 1.88 -22.25
CA LEU A 349 8.24 2.49 -20.92
C LEU A 349 7.61 1.51 -19.93
N GLN A 350 8.34 1.17 -18.86
CA GLN A 350 7.85 0.37 -17.75
C GLN A 350 7.46 1.28 -16.58
N ALA A 351 6.34 0.99 -15.93
CA ALA A 351 5.98 1.54 -14.62
C ALA A 351 5.50 0.43 -13.67
N PRO A 352 6.06 0.28 -12.46
CA PRO A 352 7.17 1.09 -11.96
C PRO A 352 8.50 0.78 -12.67
N LYS A 353 9.40 1.77 -12.78
CA LYS A 353 10.77 1.63 -13.31
C LYS A 353 11.56 0.59 -12.53
N THR A 354 11.47 0.66 -11.20
CA THR A 354 12.03 -0.34 -10.28
C THR A 354 10.90 -1.10 -9.63
N ILE A 355 10.90 -2.43 -9.74
CA ILE A 355 9.87 -3.25 -9.10
C ILE A 355 10.04 -3.16 -7.58
N PRO A 356 8.99 -2.80 -6.83
CA PRO A 356 9.06 -2.73 -5.37
C PRO A 356 9.28 -4.11 -4.76
N PRO A 357 9.65 -4.20 -3.47
CA PRO A 357 9.79 -5.46 -2.78
C PRO A 357 8.50 -6.28 -2.85
N LEU A 358 8.63 -7.57 -3.13
CA LEU A 358 7.51 -8.49 -3.24
C LEU A 358 7.25 -9.17 -1.92
N TYR A 359 5.99 -9.30 -1.53
CA TYR A 359 5.57 -9.96 -0.29
C TYR A 359 4.64 -11.12 -0.60
N VAL A 360 4.57 -12.05 0.34
CA VAL A 360 3.71 -13.23 0.23
C VAL A 360 2.26 -12.77 0.07
N ASN A 361 1.58 -13.27 -0.96
CA ASN A 361 0.17 -12.99 -1.25
C ASN A 361 -0.18 -11.54 -1.66
N ASP A 362 0.78 -10.61 -1.62
CA ASP A 362 0.59 -9.26 -2.14
C ASP A 362 0.76 -9.26 -3.66
N ARG A 363 -0.09 -8.49 -4.35
CA ARG A 363 -0.04 -8.37 -5.81
C ARG A 363 0.78 -7.15 -6.22
N VAL A 364 1.78 -7.37 -7.06
CA VAL A 364 2.48 -6.31 -7.77
C VAL A 364 1.89 -6.15 -9.16
N LEU A 365 1.66 -4.90 -9.56
CA LEU A 365 1.22 -4.53 -10.91
C LEU A 365 2.40 -3.84 -11.62
N VAL A 366 2.65 -4.27 -12.86
CA VAL A 366 3.65 -3.66 -13.73
C VAL A 366 2.99 -3.35 -15.07
N TYR A 367 3.12 -2.11 -15.50
CA TYR A 367 2.63 -1.61 -16.76
C TYR A 367 3.77 -1.48 -17.75
N GLN A 368 3.50 -1.83 -19.00
CA GLN A 368 4.44 -1.65 -20.10
C GLN A 368 3.74 -0.96 -21.27
N LEU A 369 4.26 0.19 -21.70
CA LEU A 369 3.90 0.81 -22.97
C LEU A 369 5.01 0.53 -23.98
N LEU A 370 4.68 -0.08 -25.11
CA LEU A 370 5.68 -0.41 -26.14
C LEU A 370 5.09 -0.31 -27.54
N GLU A 371 5.98 -0.27 -28.52
CA GLU A 371 5.65 -0.43 -29.94
C GLU A 371 6.17 -1.78 -30.43
N SER A 372 5.34 -2.51 -31.17
CA SER A 372 5.68 -3.81 -31.75
C SER A 372 4.77 -4.09 -32.93
N ASP A 373 5.34 -4.57 -34.03
CA ASP A 373 4.56 -4.88 -35.23
C ASP A 373 3.84 -6.24 -35.15
N ASN A 374 4.24 -7.14 -34.23
CA ASN A 374 3.76 -8.54 -34.19
C ASN A 374 3.62 -9.10 -32.76
N LEU A 375 3.05 -8.34 -31.82
CA LEU A 375 2.87 -8.84 -30.44
C LEU A 375 1.88 -10.01 -30.33
N ASN A 376 0.98 -10.14 -31.30
CA ASN A 376 -0.03 -11.20 -31.34
C ASN A 376 0.49 -12.52 -31.93
N ASP A 377 1.62 -12.52 -32.65
CA ASP A 377 2.09 -13.65 -33.47
C ASP A 377 3.28 -14.43 -32.86
N GLN A 378 3.76 -14.09 -31.65
CA GLN A 378 5.02 -14.62 -31.16
C GLN A 378 4.94 -15.18 -29.73
N ASN A 379 5.83 -16.15 -29.45
CA ASN A 379 6.11 -16.78 -28.15
C ASN A 379 6.69 -15.79 -27.13
N VAL A 380 6.08 -14.61 -27.00
CA VAL A 380 6.52 -13.59 -26.07
C VAL A 380 6.16 -14.03 -24.66
N SER A 381 7.17 -14.07 -23.81
CA SER A 381 7.00 -14.34 -22.40
C SER A 381 7.81 -13.37 -21.57
N VAL A 382 7.34 -13.13 -20.36
CA VAL A 382 8.01 -12.28 -19.38
C VAL A 382 8.14 -13.04 -18.08
N ASP A 383 9.36 -13.12 -17.57
CA ASP A 383 9.66 -13.73 -16.30
C ASP A 383 9.86 -12.65 -15.24
N LEU A 384 9.30 -12.86 -14.06
CA LEU A 384 9.66 -12.14 -12.85
C LEU A 384 10.85 -12.85 -12.21
N ILE A 385 11.99 -12.18 -12.15
CA ILE A 385 13.26 -12.73 -11.67
C ILE A 385 13.70 -11.98 -10.42
N VAL A 386 14.22 -12.73 -9.43
CA VAL A 386 14.86 -12.19 -8.23
C VAL A 386 16.22 -12.87 -8.09
N GLY A 387 17.30 -12.09 -8.20
CA GLY A 387 18.65 -12.65 -8.32
C GLY A 387 18.75 -13.53 -9.58
N GLU A 388 19.11 -14.79 -9.40
CA GLU A 388 19.17 -15.81 -10.46
C GLU A 388 17.89 -16.66 -10.55
N TYR A 389 16.94 -16.46 -9.64
CA TYR A 389 15.76 -17.31 -9.51
C TYR A 389 14.57 -16.75 -10.29
N LYS A 390 13.97 -17.59 -11.12
CA LYS A 390 12.68 -17.32 -11.75
C LYS A 390 11.55 -17.56 -10.75
N ILE A 391 10.81 -16.51 -10.42
CA ILE A 391 9.65 -16.57 -9.52
C ILE A 391 8.41 -17.02 -10.27
N SER A 392 8.11 -16.37 -11.38
CA SER A 392 6.92 -16.67 -12.18
C SER A 392 7.12 -16.25 -13.63
N SER A 393 6.27 -16.76 -14.51
CA SER A 393 6.33 -16.52 -15.95
C SER A 393 4.93 -16.22 -16.47
N ILE A 394 4.84 -15.26 -17.38
CA ILE A 394 3.62 -14.89 -18.10
C ILE A 394 3.88 -15.08 -19.59
N LYS A 395 2.95 -15.75 -20.27
CA LYS A 395 2.87 -15.76 -21.74
C LYS A 395 1.83 -14.74 -22.18
N LEU A 396 2.16 -13.93 -23.18
CA LEU A 396 1.28 -12.83 -23.62
C LEU A 396 0.20 -13.27 -24.62
N SER A 397 0.32 -14.45 -25.22
CA SER A 397 -0.61 -14.95 -26.25
C SER A 397 -2.08 -14.92 -25.80
N GLY A 398 -2.95 -14.26 -26.58
CA GLY A 398 -4.41 -14.31 -26.41
C GLY A 398 -5.03 -13.44 -25.31
N SER A 399 -4.24 -12.57 -24.67
CA SER A 399 -4.68 -11.79 -23.50
C SER A 399 -5.10 -10.36 -23.83
N ILE A 400 -5.91 -10.19 -24.89
CA ILE A 400 -6.41 -8.87 -25.32
C ILE A 400 -7.58 -8.43 -24.42
N ALA A 401 -7.49 -7.23 -23.87
CA ALA A 401 -8.52 -6.60 -23.07
C ALA A 401 -9.79 -6.38 -23.89
N SER A 402 -10.94 -6.76 -23.33
CA SER A 402 -12.25 -6.61 -24.00
C SER A 402 -12.70 -5.15 -24.14
N LYS A 403 -12.11 -4.22 -23.37
CA LYS A 403 -12.43 -2.79 -23.39
C LYS A 403 -11.20 -1.96 -23.77
N ARG A 404 -11.40 -1.02 -24.70
CA ARG A 404 -10.40 -0.01 -25.11
C ARG A 404 -10.23 1.07 -24.03
N ASP A 405 -9.07 1.69 -24.00
CA ASP A 405 -8.64 2.81 -23.14
C ASP A 405 -8.64 2.57 -21.62
N VAL A 406 -8.56 1.32 -21.17
CA VAL A 406 -8.50 0.99 -19.73
C VAL A 406 -7.05 0.86 -19.28
N ILE A 407 -6.29 -0.03 -19.91
CA ILE A 407 -4.92 -0.37 -19.52
C ILE A 407 -3.99 0.78 -19.85
N ARG A 408 -4.20 1.41 -21.01
CA ARG A 408 -3.44 2.59 -21.42
C ARG A 408 -3.55 3.74 -20.41
N ARG A 409 -4.75 4.00 -19.88
CA ARG A 409 -4.97 5.06 -18.89
C ARG A 409 -4.30 4.74 -17.54
N LEU A 410 -4.36 3.49 -17.10
CA LEU A 410 -3.67 3.04 -15.89
C LEU A 410 -2.15 3.14 -16.05
N ALA A 411 -1.61 2.66 -17.17
CA ALA A 411 -0.19 2.76 -17.49
C ALA A 411 0.29 4.22 -17.55
N ALA A 412 -0.46 5.10 -18.23
CA ALA A 412 -0.14 6.53 -18.29
C ALA A 412 -0.18 7.18 -16.90
N LYS A 413 -1.18 6.86 -16.07
CA LYS A 413 -1.25 7.34 -14.68
C LYS A 413 -0.01 6.90 -13.88
N ALA A 414 0.38 5.63 -13.98
CA ALA A 414 1.55 5.10 -13.26
C ALA A 414 2.85 5.80 -13.71
N LEU A 415 3.03 6.00 -15.03
CA LEU A 415 4.20 6.70 -15.59
C LEU A 415 4.24 8.19 -15.20
N ILE A 416 3.10 8.89 -15.25
CA ILE A 416 3.02 10.30 -14.85
C ILE A 416 3.39 10.45 -13.37
N GLN A 417 2.92 9.54 -12.52
CA GLN A 417 3.31 9.51 -11.11
C GLN A 417 4.83 9.40 -11.01
N GLU A 418 5.46 8.39 -11.62
CA GLU A 418 6.92 8.25 -11.57
C GLU A 418 7.70 9.49 -12.05
N LEU A 419 7.28 10.12 -13.15
CA LEU A 419 7.92 11.34 -13.67
C LEU A 419 7.80 12.53 -12.72
N GLN A 420 6.72 12.64 -11.93
CA GLN A 420 6.60 13.67 -10.90
C GLN A 420 7.62 13.48 -9.77
N HIS A 421 8.19 12.27 -9.62
CA HIS A 421 9.11 11.92 -8.54
C HIS A 421 10.58 11.88 -8.96
N GLU A 422 10.88 11.93 -10.26
CA GLU A 422 12.24 12.15 -10.74
C GLU A 422 12.62 13.61 -10.44
N THR A 423 13.49 13.79 -9.45
CA THR A 423 14.12 15.09 -9.24
C THR A 423 14.91 15.39 -10.51
N PRO A 424 14.81 16.61 -11.09
CA PRO A 424 15.63 16.96 -12.23
C PRO A 424 17.09 16.77 -11.82
N ASP A 425 17.77 15.89 -12.55
CA ASP A 425 19.18 15.61 -12.35
C ASP A 425 19.92 16.95 -12.49
N THR A 426 20.41 17.48 -11.37
CA THR A 426 21.13 18.76 -11.34
C THR A 426 22.60 18.57 -11.73
N SER A 427 22.95 17.42 -12.32
CA SER A 427 24.29 17.09 -12.78
C SER A 427 24.64 17.57 -14.19
N GLU A 428 23.75 18.29 -14.88
CA GLU A 428 24.10 19.04 -16.10
C GLU A 428 23.76 20.53 -15.95
N LYS A 429 24.67 21.30 -15.35
CA LYS A 429 24.82 22.74 -15.59
C LYS A 429 26.29 23.14 -15.65
#